data_AF-A0A9D1J893-F1
#
_entry.id   AF-A0A9D1J893-F1
#
_cell.length_a   1.000
_cell.length_b   1.000
_cell.length_c   1.000
_cell.angle_alpha   90.00
_cell.angle_beta   90.00
_cell.angle_gamma   90.00
#
_symmetry.space_group_name_H-M   'P 1'
#
loop_
_entity.id
_entity.type
_entity.pdbx_description
1 polymer ?
#
loop_
_entity_poly.entity_id
_entity_poly.type
_entity_poly.pdbx_seq_one_letter_code
_entity_poly.pdbx_strand_id
1 'polypeptide(L)'
;MARETKTIQMYPDDDAINQAISLWENFGWEVIGNQRCQEFKKQDSDGTQHFETFNKITFSRDKSASWYGKVAELEQEYIATENELQSKSKQGNPYKKPGIIAPLIAAVVLAFAGYKFLSGVLRYIIMGVGFLLPIVIYIIRIASYNKHKDEIERKESEWYAKVSDMRQRLKDILEEAEALING
;
A
#
# COMPACT_ATOMS: atom_id res chain seq x y z
N MET A 1 -18.57 -32.87 12.39
CA MET A 1 -17.95 -32.22 11.22
C MET A 1 -16.92 -31.23 11.75
N ALA A 2 -15.67 -31.27 11.29
CA ALA A 2 -14.65 -30.35 11.78
C ALA A 2 -14.85 -28.99 11.11
N ARG A 3 -15.22 -27.97 11.88
CA ARG A 3 -15.29 -26.59 11.40
C ARG A 3 -14.02 -25.86 11.81
N GLU A 4 -13.51 -24.99 10.95
CA GLU A 4 -12.53 -24.00 11.38
C GLU A 4 -13.20 -22.68 11.72
N THR A 5 -12.48 -21.90 12.51
CA THR A 5 -12.84 -20.55 12.87
C THR A 5 -11.68 -19.61 12.59
N LYS A 6 -12.02 -18.41 12.17
CA LYS A 6 -11.09 -17.31 11.96
C LYS A 6 -11.67 -16.07 12.60
N THR A 7 -10.81 -15.21 13.12
CA THR A 7 -11.23 -13.94 13.71
C THR A 7 -10.43 -12.83 13.09
N ILE A 8 -11.13 -11.79 12.63
CA ILE A 8 -10.51 -10.55 12.17
C ILE A 8 -10.95 -9.41 13.09
N GLN A 9 -10.06 -8.44 13.27
CA GLN A 9 -10.33 -7.22 14.00
C GLN A 9 -10.21 -6.06 13.03
N MET A 10 -11.20 -5.17 13.04
CA MET A 10 -11.25 -4.05 12.13
C MET A 10 -11.89 -2.83 12.77
N TYR A 11 -11.58 -1.66 12.24
CA TYR A 11 -12.17 -0.40 12.69
C TYR A 11 -13.71 -0.45 12.56
N PRO A 12 -14.48 0.20 13.47
CA PRO A 12 -15.94 0.15 13.50
C PRO A 12 -16.52 1.04 12.38
N ASP A 13 -16.32 0.61 11.15
CA ASP A 13 -16.86 1.19 9.93
C ASP A 13 -17.72 0.14 9.25
N ASP A 14 -19.02 0.38 9.20
CA ASP A 14 -20.00 -0.58 8.70
C ASP A 14 -19.76 -0.94 7.23
N ASP A 15 -19.29 0.01 6.40
CA ASP A 15 -19.00 -0.25 4.99
C ASP A 15 -17.76 -1.14 4.85
N ALA A 16 -16.71 -0.86 5.62
CA ALA A 16 -15.49 -1.67 5.62
C ALA A 16 -15.74 -3.09 6.18
N ILE A 17 -16.60 -3.20 7.19
CA ILE A 17 -17.03 -4.47 7.78
C ILE A 17 -17.80 -5.29 6.75
N ASN A 18 -18.81 -4.70 6.09
CA ASN A 18 -19.61 -5.40 5.09
C ASN A 18 -18.77 -5.84 3.89
N GLN A 19 -17.82 -5.03 3.45
CA GLN A 19 -16.89 -5.40 2.37
C GLN A 19 -16.00 -6.59 2.77
N ALA A 20 -15.47 -6.60 4.00
CA ALA A 20 -14.67 -7.73 4.46
C ALA A 20 -15.50 -9.00 4.64
N ILE A 21 -16.73 -8.90 5.15
CA ILE A 21 -17.64 -10.03 5.24
C ILE A 21 -17.89 -10.62 3.84
N SER A 22 -18.29 -9.79 2.89
CA SER A 22 -18.54 -10.22 1.49
C SER A 22 -17.30 -10.86 0.85
N LEU A 23 -16.11 -10.32 1.12
CA LEU A 23 -14.86 -10.92 0.64
C LEU A 23 -14.63 -12.33 1.19
N TRP A 24 -14.81 -12.53 2.50
CA TRP A 24 -14.58 -13.84 3.12
C TRP A 24 -15.69 -14.85 2.76
N GLU A 25 -16.92 -14.39 2.55
CA GLU A 25 -18.03 -15.22 2.06
C GLU A 25 -17.72 -15.86 0.70
N ASN A 26 -16.99 -15.17 -0.19
CA ASN A 26 -16.52 -15.76 -1.46
C ASN A 26 -15.58 -16.96 -1.27
N PHE A 27 -14.98 -17.14 -0.08
CA PHE A 27 -14.17 -18.30 0.27
C PHE A 27 -14.90 -19.29 1.20
N GLY A 28 -16.22 -19.16 1.30
CA GLY A 28 -17.09 -20.07 2.05
C GLY A 28 -17.05 -19.87 3.56
N TRP A 29 -16.59 -18.70 4.01
CA TRP A 29 -16.62 -18.32 5.40
C TRP A 29 -17.99 -17.74 5.77
N GLU A 30 -18.60 -18.29 6.82
CA GLU A 30 -19.87 -17.81 7.37
C GLU A 30 -19.60 -16.96 8.60
N VAL A 31 -20.22 -15.78 8.71
CA VAL A 31 -20.13 -14.96 9.92
C VAL A 31 -20.92 -15.62 11.05
N ILE A 32 -20.24 -15.97 12.14
CA ILE A 32 -20.85 -16.53 13.35
C ILE A 32 -20.92 -15.51 14.50
N GLY A 33 -20.25 -14.37 14.37
CA GLY A 33 -20.35 -13.29 15.35
C GLY A 33 -19.69 -12.00 14.87
N ASN A 34 -20.31 -10.88 15.22
CA ASN A 34 -19.76 -9.53 15.05
C ASN A 34 -19.93 -8.79 16.38
N GLN A 35 -18.83 -8.52 17.07
CA GLN A 35 -18.84 -7.88 18.39
C GLN A 35 -18.11 -6.55 18.32
N ARG A 36 -18.78 -5.46 18.73
CA ARG A 36 -18.12 -4.17 18.93
C ARG A 36 -17.43 -4.16 20.30
N CYS A 37 -16.13 -3.96 20.28
CA CYS A 37 -15.26 -3.95 21.44
C CYS A 37 -14.65 -2.56 21.64
N GLN A 38 -14.28 -2.26 22.88
CA GLN A 38 -13.51 -1.08 23.24
C GLN A 38 -12.28 -1.55 24.01
N GLU A 39 -11.10 -1.10 23.60
CA GLU A 39 -9.84 -1.37 24.27
C GLU A 39 -9.25 -0.07 24.79
N PHE A 40 -8.81 -0.12 26.04
CA PHE A 40 -8.11 0.99 26.66
C PHE A 40 -6.74 1.18 26.01
N LYS A 41 -6.50 2.36 25.43
CA LYS A 41 -5.22 2.70 24.79
C LYS A 41 -4.23 3.28 25.77
N LYS A 42 -4.64 4.36 26.44
CA LYS A 42 -3.79 5.18 27.28
C LYS A 42 -4.62 6.11 28.13
N GLN A 43 -4.00 6.63 29.19
CA GLN A 43 -4.53 7.71 30.00
C GLN A 43 -3.55 8.88 29.93
N ASP A 44 -4.06 10.07 29.64
CA ASP A 44 -3.25 11.29 29.62
C ASP A 44 -2.95 11.75 31.06
N SER A 45 -1.97 12.64 31.21
CA SER A 45 -1.52 13.17 32.51
C SER A 45 -2.57 13.98 33.27
N ASP A 46 -3.64 14.40 32.58
CA ASP A 46 -4.81 15.09 33.13
C ASP A 46 -5.89 14.10 33.64
N GLY A 47 -5.67 12.79 33.48
CA GLY A 47 -6.61 11.74 33.87
C GLY A 47 -7.58 11.32 32.76
N THR A 48 -7.53 11.93 31.58
CA THR A 48 -8.41 11.58 30.45
C THR A 48 -8.05 10.19 29.92
N GLN A 49 -9.02 9.26 29.92
CA GLN A 49 -8.86 7.91 29.39
C GLN A 49 -9.22 7.87 27.90
N HIS A 50 -8.34 7.29 27.09
CA HIS A 50 -8.54 7.07 25.66
C HIS A 50 -8.85 5.61 25.39
N PHE A 51 -9.95 5.36 24.69
CA PHE A 51 -10.37 4.04 24.25
C PHE A 51 -10.34 3.97 22.73
N GLU A 52 -9.81 2.89 22.18
CA GLU A 52 -9.96 2.54 20.77
C GLU A 52 -11.16 1.60 20.63
N THR A 53 -12.05 1.91 19.70
CA THR A 53 -13.19 1.03 19.38
C THR A 53 -12.83 0.22 18.15
N PHE A 54 -13.15 -1.07 18.16
CA PHE A 54 -12.98 -1.98 17.01
C PHE A 54 -14.11 -3.01 16.98
N ASN A 55 -14.34 -3.60 15.81
CA ASN A 55 -15.22 -4.75 15.64
C ASN A 55 -14.40 -6.03 15.51
N LYS A 56 -14.77 -7.03 16.29
CA LYS A 56 -14.24 -8.39 16.23
C LYS A 56 -15.24 -9.26 15.47
N ILE A 57 -14.88 -9.65 14.25
CA ILE A 57 -15.71 -10.52 13.41
C ILE A 57 -15.15 -11.92 13.46
N THR A 58 -16.01 -12.88 13.79
CA THR A 58 -15.67 -14.30 13.86
C THR A 58 -16.37 -15.02 12.72
N PHE A 59 -15.59 -15.72 11.93
CA PHE A 59 -16.04 -16.54 10.82
C PHE A 59 -15.90 -18.02 11.15
N SER A 60 -16.72 -18.85 10.51
CA SER A 60 -16.57 -20.30 10.52
C SER A 60 -16.76 -20.89 9.13
N ARG A 61 -15.97 -21.91 8.80
CA ARG A 61 -16.05 -22.64 7.54
C ARG A 61 -16.05 -24.14 7.78
N ASP A 62 -16.81 -24.87 6.97
CA ASP A 62 -16.87 -26.33 7.03
C ASP A 62 -15.68 -26.97 6.30
N LYS A 63 -14.88 -27.79 6.99
CA LYS A 63 -13.77 -28.53 6.37
C LYS A 63 -14.20 -29.79 5.65
N SER A 64 -15.43 -30.25 5.90
CA SER A 64 -15.96 -31.45 5.27
C SER A 64 -16.64 -31.19 3.93
N ALA A 65 -16.76 -29.91 3.53
CA ALA A 65 -17.25 -29.54 2.22
C ALA A 65 -16.31 -30.04 1.11
N SER A 66 -16.89 -30.56 0.01
CA SER A 66 -16.14 -31.08 -1.14
C SER A 66 -15.26 -30.02 -1.82
N TRP A 67 -15.68 -28.75 -1.77
CA TRP A 67 -14.97 -27.61 -2.34
C TRP A 67 -13.85 -27.06 -1.43
N TYR A 68 -13.81 -27.44 -0.15
CA TYR A 68 -12.92 -26.85 0.86
C TYR A 68 -11.45 -26.82 0.43
N GLY A 69 -10.93 -27.95 -0.08
CA GLY A 69 -9.51 -28.07 -0.44
C GLY A 69 -9.07 -27.04 -1.48
N LYS A 70 -9.83 -26.89 -2.56
CA LYS A 70 -9.53 -25.94 -3.63
C LYS A 70 -9.71 -24.49 -3.19
N VAL A 71 -10.80 -24.20 -2.47
CA VAL A 71 -11.07 -22.84 -1.98
C VAL A 71 -10.01 -22.38 -0.97
N ALA A 72 -9.48 -23.28 -0.14
CA ALA A 72 -8.38 -22.98 0.77
C ALA A 72 -7.07 -22.65 0.03
N GLU A 73 -6.77 -23.31 -1.09
CA GLU A 73 -5.62 -22.99 -1.95
C GLU A 73 -5.80 -21.62 -2.62
N LEU A 74 -7.00 -21.35 -3.15
CA LEU A 74 -7.37 -20.05 -3.74
C LEU A 74 -7.28 -18.91 -2.71
N GLU A 75 -7.72 -19.13 -1.46
CA GLU A 75 -7.58 -18.15 -0.37
C GLU A 75 -6.11 -17.81 -0.11
N GLN A 76 -5.23 -18.83 -0.10
CA GLN A 76 -3.79 -18.60 0.09
C GLN A 76 -3.16 -17.84 -1.08
N GLU A 77 -3.54 -18.19 -2.31
CA GLU A 77 -3.10 -17.48 -3.52
C GLU A 77 -3.56 -16.01 -3.52
N TYR A 78 -4.81 -15.76 -3.13
CA TYR A 78 -5.37 -14.41 -2.98
C TYR A 78 -4.54 -13.59 -1.98
N ILE A 79 -4.32 -14.12 -0.78
CA ILE A 79 -3.56 -13.43 0.28
C ILE A 79 -2.12 -13.16 -0.18
N ALA A 80 -1.47 -14.13 -0.83
CA ALA A 80 -0.11 -13.96 -1.34
C ALA A 80 -0.04 -12.85 -2.42
N THR A 81 -0.97 -12.86 -3.36
CA THR A 81 -1.05 -11.90 -4.47
C THR A 81 -1.39 -10.49 -3.96
N GLU A 82 -2.33 -10.38 -3.02
CA GLU A 82 -2.69 -9.10 -2.39
C GLU A 82 -1.49 -8.51 -1.64
N ASN A 83 -0.76 -9.33 -0.88
CA ASN A 83 0.44 -8.89 -0.17
C ASN A 83 1.54 -8.41 -1.14
N GLU A 84 1.78 -9.12 -2.25
CA GLU A 84 2.72 -8.66 -3.28
C GLU A 84 2.28 -7.33 -3.90
N LEU A 85 0.99 -7.19 -4.22
CA LEU A 85 0.42 -5.97 -4.79
C LEU A 85 0.55 -4.78 -3.83
N GLN A 86 0.24 -4.96 -2.54
CA GLN A 86 0.40 -3.92 -1.53
C GLN A 86 1.87 -3.51 -1.35
N SER A 87 2.79 -4.48 -1.35
CA SER A 87 4.23 -4.22 -1.27
C SER A 87 4.70 -3.36 -2.45
N LYS A 88 4.29 -3.69 -3.68
CA LYS A 88 4.59 -2.89 -4.88
C LYS A 88 3.97 -1.50 -4.85
N SER A 89 2.74 -1.38 -4.35
CA SER A 89 2.07 -0.09 -4.19
C SER A 89 2.86 0.85 -3.25
N LYS A 90 3.35 0.32 -2.11
CA LYS A 90 4.17 1.08 -1.15
C LYS A 90 5.52 1.51 -1.72
N GLN A 91 6.19 0.63 -2.48
CA GLN A 91 7.46 0.97 -3.13
C GLN A 91 7.30 2.01 -4.24
N GLY A 92 6.12 2.05 -4.87
CA GLY A 92 5.87 2.88 -6.04
C GLY A 92 6.63 2.37 -7.27
N ASN A 93 6.33 2.96 -8.44
CA ASN A 93 7.04 2.61 -9.67
C ASN A 93 8.47 3.20 -9.63
N PRO A 94 9.54 2.37 -9.62
CA PRO A 94 10.93 2.82 -9.54
C PRO A 94 11.45 3.39 -10.86
N TYR A 95 10.73 3.21 -11.95
CA TYR A 95 11.13 3.61 -13.31
C TYR A 95 10.58 4.99 -13.71
N LYS A 96 9.94 5.71 -12.78
CA LYS A 96 9.38 7.04 -13.06
C LYS A 96 10.45 8.04 -13.46
N LYS A 97 10.11 8.90 -14.42
CA LYS A 97 10.93 10.03 -14.84
C LYS A 97 11.34 10.91 -13.65
N PRO A 98 12.61 11.35 -13.55
CA PRO A 98 13.04 12.26 -12.49
C PRO A 98 12.26 13.57 -12.55
N GLY A 99 11.55 13.90 -11.47
CA GLY A 99 10.79 15.13 -11.33
C GLY A 99 11.67 16.38 -11.13
N ILE A 100 11.17 17.54 -11.58
CA ILE A 100 11.85 18.85 -11.47
C ILE A 100 11.69 19.46 -10.07
N ILE A 101 10.66 19.07 -9.32
CA ILE A 101 10.23 19.75 -8.09
C ILE A 101 11.28 19.61 -6.97
N ALA A 102 11.81 18.41 -6.74
CA ALA A 102 12.79 18.17 -5.68
C ALA A 102 14.10 18.99 -5.82
N PRO A 103 14.77 19.01 -6.99
CA PRO A 103 15.96 19.85 -7.16
C PRO A 103 15.65 21.35 -7.10
N LEU A 104 14.46 21.78 -7.54
CA LEU A 104 14.02 23.17 -7.44
C LEU A 104 13.87 23.61 -5.97
N ILE A 105 13.19 22.79 -5.15
CA ILE A 105 13.04 23.06 -3.71
C ILE A 105 14.41 23.10 -3.02
N ALA A 106 15.29 22.14 -3.33
CA ALA A 106 16.64 22.12 -2.76
C ALA A 106 17.44 23.40 -3.12
N ALA A 107 17.37 23.84 -4.38
CA ALA A 107 18.03 25.08 -4.82
C ALA A 107 17.49 26.31 -4.10
N VAL A 108 16.17 26.41 -3.91
CA VAL A 108 15.53 27.52 -3.19
C VAL A 108 15.91 27.52 -1.71
N VAL A 109 15.90 26.36 -1.05
CA VAL A 109 16.28 26.23 0.38
C VAL A 109 17.75 26.61 0.59
N LEU A 110 18.65 26.13 -0.27
CA LEU A 110 20.07 26.44 -0.19
C LEU A 110 20.36 27.93 -0.45
N ALA A 111 19.67 28.54 -1.41
CA ALA A 111 19.78 29.98 -1.67
C ALA A 111 19.28 30.81 -0.47
N PHE A 112 18.18 30.39 0.17
CA PHE A 112 17.62 31.10 1.33
C PHE A 112 18.47 30.94 2.60
N ALA A 113 19.01 29.74 2.84
CA ALA A 113 19.95 29.48 3.92
C ALA A 113 21.24 30.31 3.74
N GLY A 114 21.78 30.34 2.51
CA GLY A 114 22.94 31.16 2.17
C GLY A 114 22.68 32.66 2.39
N TYR A 115 21.47 33.14 2.07
CA TYR A 115 21.08 34.54 2.27
C TYR A 115 20.98 34.95 3.74
N LYS A 116 20.51 34.06 4.63
CA LYS A 116 20.20 34.35 6.05
C LYS A 116 21.40 34.24 6.99
N PHE A 117 22.33 33.31 6.75
CA PHE A 117 23.34 32.93 7.74
C PHE A 117 24.77 33.41 7.42
N LEU A 118 25.01 34.01 6.26
CA LEU A 118 26.37 34.38 5.81
C LEU A 118 26.46 35.88 5.47
N SER A 119 27.57 36.50 5.88
CA SER A 119 27.90 37.90 5.57
C SER A 119 29.06 38.00 4.56
N GLY A 120 29.09 39.09 3.79
CA GLY A 120 30.17 39.38 2.84
C GLY A 120 30.16 38.53 1.56
N VAL A 121 31.30 38.47 0.87
CA VAL A 121 31.48 37.83 -0.45
C VAL A 121 31.10 36.34 -0.44
N LEU A 122 31.28 35.67 0.71
CA LEU A 122 30.97 34.26 0.92
C LEU A 122 29.47 33.93 0.71
N ARG A 123 28.58 34.90 0.98
CA ARG A 123 27.13 34.80 0.73
C ARG A 123 26.82 34.56 -0.74
N TYR A 124 27.45 35.33 -1.64
CA TYR A 124 27.20 35.25 -3.07
C TYR A 124 27.76 33.96 -3.69
N ILE A 125 28.91 33.49 -3.20
CA ILE A 125 29.51 32.23 -3.62
C ILE A 125 28.60 31.05 -3.24
N ILE A 126 28.13 31.00 -2.00
CA ILE A 126 27.27 29.90 -1.52
C ILE A 126 25.87 29.94 -2.16
N MET A 127 25.30 31.13 -2.41
CA MET A 127 24.05 31.23 -3.17
C MET A 127 24.21 30.75 -4.62
N GLY A 128 25.30 31.13 -5.29
CA GLY A 128 25.58 30.70 -6.67
C GLY A 128 25.79 29.18 -6.76
N VAL A 129 26.64 28.63 -5.89
CA VAL A 129 26.93 27.18 -5.86
C VAL A 129 25.70 26.38 -5.43
N GLY A 130 24.98 26.83 -4.40
CA GLY A 130 23.76 26.17 -3.89
C GLY A 130 22.59 26.17 -4.87
N PHE A 131 22.53 27.14 -5.78
CA PHE A 131 21.55 27.16 -6.87
C PHE A 131 21.97 26.28 -8.06
N LEU A 132 23.25 26.31 -8.44
CA LEU A 132 23.76 25.60 -9.63
C LEU A 132 23.91 24.09 -9.41
N LEU A 133 24.37 23.64 -8.22
CA LEU A 133 24.59 22.21 -7.94
C LEU A 133 23.35 21.34 -8.15
N PRO A 134 22.17 21.67 -7.59
CA PRO A 134 20.95 20.89 -7.80
C PRO A 134 20.52 20.84 -9.27
N ILE A 135 20.74 21.92 -10.03
CA ILE A 135 20.44 22.00 -11.46
C ILE A 135 21.38 21.08 -12.25
N VAL A 136 22.68 21.09 -11.96
CA VAL A 136 23.65 20.20 -12.62
C VAL A 136 23.35 18.74 -12.32
N ILE A 137 23.05 18.39 -11.06
CA ILE A 137 22.64 17.02 -10.67
C ILE A 137 21.37 16.60 -11.43
N TYR A 138 20.40 17.52 -11.58
CA TYR A 138 19.19 17.27 -12.34
C TYR A 138 19.46 17.00 -13.83
N ILE A 139 20.32 17.80 -14.46
CA ILE A 139 20.72 17.62 -15.87
C ILE A 139 21.40 16.27 -16.08
N ILE A 140 22.34 15.87 -15.19
CA ILE A 140 23.00 14.57 -15.25
C ILE A 140 21.97 13.44 -15.14
N ARG A 141 21.00 13.56 -14.22
CA ARG A 141 19.92 12.56 -14.07
C ARG A 141 19.02 12.47 -15.30
N ILE A 142 18.64 13.59 -15.92
CA ILE A 142 17.88 13.56 -17.18
C ILE A 142 18.71 12.94 -18.29
N ALA A 143 19.99 13.30 -18.42
CA ALA A 143 20.85 12.75 -19.48
C ALA A 143 20.98 11.23 -19.34
N SER A 144 21.15 10.74 -18.10
CA SER A 144 21.15 9.30 -17.79
C SER A 144 19.80 8.65 -18.10
N TYR A 145 18.68 9.28 -17.70
CA TYR A 145 17.34 8.81 -18.02
C TYR A 145 17.10 8.72 -19.53
N ASN A 146 17.47 9.76 -20.29
CA ASN A 146 17.31 9.80 -21.74
C ASN A 146 18.17 8.74 -22.45
N LYS A 147 19.36 8.44 -21.92
CA LYS A 147 20.23 7.40 -22.45
C LYS A 147 19.61 6.00 -22.30
N HIS A 148 18.85 5.78 -21.23
CA HIS A 148 18.19 4.51 -20.93
C HIS A 148 16.67 4.58 -21.14
N LYS A 149 16.18 5.57 -21.89
CA LYS A 149 14.76 5.90 -21.95
C LYS A 149 13.91 4.71 -22.39
N ASP A 150 14.27 4.09 -23.50
CA ASP A 150 13.50 2.98 -24.07
C ASP A 150 13.47 1.77 -23.13
N GLU A 151 14.57 1.50 -22.42
CA GLU A 151 14.63 0.42 -21.44
C GLU A 151 13.78 0.73 -20.20
N ILE A 152 13.81 1.98 -19.74
CA ILE A 152 13.03 2.45 -18.59
C ILE A 152 11.53 2.46 -18.93
N GLU A 153 11.14 2.97 -20.10
CA GLU A 153 9.74 2.98 -20.57
C GLU A 153 9.20 1.56 -20.75
N ARG A 154 10.03 0.64 -21.27
CA ARG A 154 9.65 -0.78 -21.35
C ARG A 154 9.43 -1.38 -19.96
N LYS A 155 10.37 -1.19 -19.03
CA LYS A 155 10.25 -1.70 -17.64
C LYS A 155 9.08 -1.06 -16.89
N GLU A 156 8.79 0.21 -17.16
CA GLU A 156 7.62 0.91 -16.64
C GLU A 156 6.32 0.26 -17.16
N SER A 157 6.22 0.02 -18.46
CA SER A 157 5.08 -0.68 -19.06
C SER A 157 4.92 -2.10 -18.52
N GLU A 158 6.01 -2.86 -18.40
CA GLU A 158 6.01 -4.20 -17.81
C GLU A 158 5.55 -4.18 -16.35
N TRP A 159 5.97 -3.17 -15.58
CA TRP A 159 5.53 -3.00 -14.20
C TRP A 159 4.02 -2.74 -14.12
N TYR A 160 3.48 -1.84 -14.95
CA TYR A 160 2.05 -1.57 -15.01
C TYR A 160 1.24 -2.78 -15.48
N ALA A 161 1.74 -3.49 -16.50
CA ALA A 161 1.13 -4.73 -16.98
C ALA A 161 1.09 -5.78 -15.86
N LYS A 162 2.19 -6.00 -15.14
CA LYS A 162 2.22 -6.94 -14.01
C LYS A 162 1.24 -6.55 -12.90
N VAL A 163 1.17 -5.26 -12.55
CA VAL A 163 0.20 -4.75 -11.54
C VAL A 163 -1.24 -4.96 -11.99
N SER A 164 -1.53 -4.74 -13.27
CA SER A 164 -2.85 -4.98 -13.84
C SER A 164 -3.20 -6.47 -13.84
N ASP A 165 -2.24 -7.32 -14.21
CA ASP A 165 -2.38 -8.77 -14.25
C ASP A 165 -2.66 -9.34 -12.85
N MET A 166 -1.92 -8.92 -11.81
CA MET A 166 -2.21 -9.31 -10.43
C MET A 166 -3.61 -8.88 -9.98
N ARG A 167 -4.06 -7.68 -10.36
CA ARG A 167 -5.44 -7.22 -10.03
C ARG A 167 -6.50 -8.04 -10.74
N GLN A 168 -6.24 -8.47 -11.98
CA GLN A 168 -7.15 -9.35 -12.71
C GLN A 168 -7.18 -10.72 -12.06
N ARG A 169 -6.01 -11.29 -11.73
CA ARG A 169 -5.91 -12.58 -11.05
C ARG A 169 -6.65 -12.61 -9.71
N LEU A 170 -6.59 -11.53 -8.93
CA LEU A 170 -7.37 -11.42 -7.69
C LEU A 170 -8.88 -11.53 -7.93
N LYS A 171 -9.40 -10.96 -9.04
CA LYS A 171 -10.81 -11.09 -9.40
C LYS A 171 -11.14 -12.50 -9.86
N ASP A 172 -10.30 -13.07 -10.71
CA ASP A 172 -10.49 -14.42 -11.25
C ASP A 172 -10.53 -15.45 -10.10
N ILE A 173 -9.67 -15.28 -9.07
CA ILE A 173 -9.66 -16.13 -7.88
C ILE A 173 -10.99 -16.04 -7.11
N LEU A 174 -11.56 -14.83 -6.97
CA LEU A 174 -12.84 -14.64 -6.29
C LEU A 174 -13.99 -15.29 -7.07
N GLU A 175 -14.03 -15.09 -8.39
CA GLU A 175 -15.02 -15.72 -9.26
C GLU A 175 -14.90 -17.25 -9.26
N GLU A 176 -13.68 -17.79 -9.28
CA GLU A 176 -13.44 -19.24 -9.21
C GLU A 176 -13.86 -19.82 -7.85
N ALA A 177 -13.55 -19.12 -6.75
CA ALA A 177 -13.97 -19.55 -5.42
C ALA A 177 -15.49 -19.53 -5.25
N GLU A 178 -16.16 -18.47 -5.73
CA GLU A 178 -17.61 -18.36 -5.71
C GLU A 178 -18.28 -19.47 -6.54
N ALA A 179 -17.76 -19.75 -7.74
CA ALA A 179 -18.26 -20.81 -8.61
C ALA A 179 -18.10 -22.20 -7.98
N LEU A 180 -17.07 -22.44 -7.16
CA LEU A 180 -16.88 -23.71 -6.46
C LEU A 180 -17.83 -23.91 -5.27
N ILE A 181 -18.30 -22.81 -4.67
CA ILE A 181 -19.18 -22.84 -3.49
C ILE A 181 -20.65 -22.88 -3.93
N ASN A 182 -21.01 -22.08 -4.93
CA ASN A 182 -22.39 -21.87 -5.36
C ASN A 182 -22.77 -22.62 -6.65
N GLY A 183 -21.81 -23.21 -7.36
CA GLY A 183 -22.01 -24.02 -8.57
C GLY A 183 -22.16 -25.51 -8.28
#